data_AF-A0A8T5EXW6-F1
#
_entry.id   AF-A0A8T5EXW6-F1
#
_cell.length_a   1.000
_cell.length_b   1.000
_cell.length_c   1.000
_cell.angle_alpha   90.00
_cell.angle_beta   90.00
_cell.angle_gamma   90.00
#
_symmetry.space_group_name_H-M   'P 1'
#
loop_
_entity.id
_entity.type
_entity.pdbx_description
1 polymer ?
#
loop_
_entity_poly.entity_id
_entity_poly.type
_entity_poly.pdbx_seq_one_letter_code
_entity_poly.pdbx_strand_id
1 'polypeptide(L)'
;MAKQTRSNHDKELFKILSSSRNKMAEEKEVANFIIFGDPVLKELSYFYPTIKEEALLIKGIGETKFDSYGETFISAIEEYVKSGKIPEEIITKRKEELKESVKPDKPKVNVKERTAMRKARTKELILQKKSIEEIAMDLALTPNTIVNYIGRLLADDSSLDVNYIKESVQGYTDIVRAFEKHGTEKIGPIYAELGGNAEYADISLVKVLLLSK
;
A
#
# COMPACT_ATOMS: atom_id res chain seq x y z
N MET A 1 3.74 -9.61 8.07
CA MET A 1 4.60 -8.95 9.07
C MET A 1 3.72 -8.39 10.17
N ALA A 2 3.92 -8.83 11.41
CA ALA A 2 3.03 -8.57 12.54
C ALA A 2 3.05 -7.08 12.96
N LYS A 3 1.88 -6.55 13.28
CA LYS A 3 1.69 -5.23 13.92
C LYS A 3 2.34 -5.27 15.31
N GLN A 4 3.60 -4.88 15.44
CA GLN A 4 4.17 -4.56 16.76
C GLN A 4 3.53 -3.26 17.24
N THR A 5 2.42 -3.39 17.97
CA THR A 5 1.91 -2.29 18.78
C THR A 5 2.86 -2.17 19.97
N ARG A 6 3.69 -1.12 20.03
CA ARG A 6 4.61 -0.90 21.16
C ARG A 6 3.79 -0.80 22.45
N SER A 7 3.88 -1.83 23.29
CA SER A 7 3.04 -1.99 24.48
C SER A 7 3.46 -1.05 25.63
N ASN A 8 4.63 -0.41 25.55
CA ASN A 8 5.21 0.41 26.61
C ASN A 8 5.22 1.92 26.26
N HIS A 9 4.13 2.45 25.72
CA HIS A 9 3.97 3.87 25.41
C HIS A 9 3.58 4.66 26.66
N ASP A 10 3.89 5.95 26.69
CA ASP A 10 3.47 6.86 27.75
C ASP A 10 1.94 7.04 27.74
N LYS A 11 1.29 6.62 28.83
CA LYS A 11 -0.17 6.68 28.95
C LYS A 11 -0.69 8.09 29.16
N GLU A 12 0.09 8.96 29.80
CA GLU A 12 -0.32 10.33 30.07
C GLU A 12 -0.22 11.15 28.78
N LEU A 13 0.91 11.07 28.08
CA LEU A 13 1.05 11.70 26.77
C LEU A 13 0.02 11.15 25.78
N PHE A 14 -0.25 9.84 25.77
CA PHE A 14 -1.28 9.27 24.91
C PHE A 14 -2.66 9.89 25.15
N LYS A 15 -3.03 10.15 26.41
CA LYS A 15 -4.28 10.82 26.74
C LYS A 15 -4.30 12.25 26.21
N ILE A 16 -3.21 13.00 26.38
CA ILE A 16 -3.07 14.36 25.85
C ILE A 16 -3.27 14.37 24.33
N LEU A 17 -2.54 13.51 23.60
CA LEU A 17 -2.64 13.43 22.15
C LEU A 17 -4.02 12.92 21.67
N SER A 18 -4.64 11.99 22.40
CA SER A 18 -5.99 11.52 22.10
C SER A 18 -7.02 12.64 22.26
N SER A 19 -6.92 13.46 23.30
CA SER A 19 -7.76 14.63 23.50
C SER A 19 -7.57 15.65 22.38
N SER A 20 -6.32 15.96 22.00
CA SER A 20 -6.04 16.87 20.88
C SER A 20 -6.62 16.35 19.56
N ARG A 21 -6.51 15.04 19.31
CA ARG A 21 -7.12 14.39 18.15
C ARG A 21 -8.64 14.55 18.15
N ASN A 22 -9.30 14.23 19.27
CA ASN A 22 -10.76 14.28 19.36
C ASN A 22 -11.27 15.69 19.11
N LYS A 23 -10.60 16.70 19.69
CA LYS A 23 -10.93 18.10 19.45
C LYS A 23 -10.81 18.49 17.98
N MET A 24 -9.70 18.16 17.33
CA MET A 24 -9.54 18.44 15.89
C MET A 24 -10.52 17.67 15.00
N ALA A 25 -10.89 16.45 15.41
CA ALA A 25 -11.84 15.62 14.68
C ALA A 25 -13.24 16.23 14.72
N GLU A 26 -13.65 16.72 15.89
CA GLU A 26 -14.88 17.48 16.09
C GLU A 26 -14.87 18.78 15.27
N GLU A 27 -13.81 19.59 15.38
CA GLU A 27 -13.66 20.85 14.63
C GLU A 27 -13.73 20.68 13.11
N LYS A 28 -13.32 19.52 12.60
CA LYS A 28 -13.28 19.21 11.16
C LYS A 28 -14.42 18.30 10.71
N GLU A 29 -15.32 17.91 11.61
CA GLU A 29 -16.43 16.98 11.35
C GLU A 29 -15.98 15.65 10.71
N VAL A 30 -14.83 15.12 11.14
CA VAL A 30 -14.26 13.86 10.65
C VAL A 30 -14.11 12.83 11.76
N ALA A 31 -14.08 11.55 11.41
CA ALA A 31 -13.79 10.51 12.39
C ALA A 31 -12.33 10.60 12.90
N ASN A 32 -12.12 10.35 14.20
CA ASN A 32 -10.81 10.44 14.88
C ASN A 32 -9.65 9.75 14.12
N PHE A 33 -9.88 8.56 13.58
CA PHE A 33 -8.85 7.77 12.89
C PHE A 33 -8.37 8.41 11.57
N ILE A 34 -9.12 9.36 11.01
CA ILE A 34 -8.75 10.11 9.80
C ILE A 34 -7.55 11.02 10.09
N ILE A 35 -7.52 11.64 11.27
CA ILE A 35 -6.38 12.44 11.75
C ILE A 35 -5.20 11.49 12.01
N PHE A 36 -5.23 10.80 13.14
CA PHE A 36 -4.27 9.75 13.50
C PHE A 36 -4.96 8.59 14.22
N GLY A 37 -4.71 7.38 13.74
CA GLY A 37 -5.16 6.17 14.42
C GLY A 37 -4.37 5.92 15.71
N ASP A 38 -4.94 5.14 16.62
CA ASP A 38 -4.31 4.79 17.91
C ASP A 38 -2.88 4.23 17.78
N PRO A 39 -2.53 3.40 16.77
CA PRO A 39 -1.14 2.95 16.61
C PRO A 39 -0.16 4.11 16.45
N VAL A 40 -0.53 5.15 15.70
CA VAL A 40 0.30 6.35 15.49
C VAL A 40 0.44 7.13 16.79
N LEU A 41 -0.67 7.34 17.52
CA LEU A 41 -0.62 8.04 18.81
C LEU A 41 0.25 7.31 19.84
N LYS A 42 0.22 5.97 19.86
CA LYS A 42 1.09 5.16 20.72
C LYS A 42 2.55 5.30 20.35
N GLU A 43 2.89 5.35 19.06
CA GLU A 43 4.26 5.58 18.62
C GLU A 43 4.74 7.00 18.95
N LEU A 44 3.90 8.03 18.73
CA LEU A 44 4.18 9.41 19.14
C LEU A 44 4.43 9.50 20.65
N SER A 45 3.60 8.81 21.44
CA SER A 45 3.71 8.79 22.91
C SER A 45 4.86 7.93 23.43
N TYR A 46 5.46 7.12 22.56
CA TYR A 46 6.63 6.33 22.91
C TYR A 46 7.91 7.10 22.58
N PHE A 47 8.00 7.67 21.38
CA PHE A 47 9.23 8.25 20.85
C PHE A 47 9.45 9.72 21.15
N TYR A 48 8.39 10.44 21.53
CA TYR A 48 8.47 11.86 21.84
C TYR A 48 9.13 12.70 20.71
N PRO A 49 8.70 12.57 19.44
CA PRO A 49 9.23 13.42 18.39
C PRO A 49 8.89 14.88 18.67
N THR A 50 9.88 15.74 18.59
CA THR A 50 9.73 17.19 18.84
C THR A 50 9.99 18.02 17.60
N ILE A 51 10.36 17.39 16.48
CA ILE A 51 10.56 18.05 15.18
C ILE A 51 9.87 17.27 14.06
N LYS A 52 9.61 17.95 12.94
CA LYS A 52 8.93 17.39 11.77
C LYS A 52 9.62 16.13 11.26
N GLU A 53 10.94 16.17 11.17
CA GLU A 53 11.77 15.09 10.63
C GLU A 53 11.58 13.81 11.42
N GLU A 54 11.50 13.89 12.76
CA GLU A 54 11.26 12.75 13.64
C GLU A 54 9.83 12.23 13.51
N ALA A 55 8.82 13.11 13.40
CA ALA A 55 7.44 12.67 13.21
C ALA A 55 7.23 11.93 11.88
N LEU A 56 7.89 12.36 10.80
CA LEU A 56 7.82 11.70 9.48
C LEU A 56 8.44 10.29 9.47
N LEU A 57 9.23 9.94 10.49
CA LEU A 57 9.73 8.58 10.69
C LEU A 57 8.66 7.62 11.22
N ILE A 58 7.60 8.14 11.84
CA ILE A 58 6.53 7.32 12.41
C ILE A 58 5.59 6.84 11.31
N LYS A 59 5.43 5.52 11.22
CA LYS A 59 4.58 4.90 10.20
C LYS A 59 3.13 5.35 10.35
N GLY A 60 2.59 5.98 9.31
CA GLY A 60 1.24 6.53 9.29
C GLY A 60 1.18 8.05 9.36
N ILE A 61 2.34 8.71 9.52
CA ILE A 61 2.52 10.16 9.36
C ILE A 61 3.23 10.41 8.04
N GLY A 62 2.48 10.77 7.00
CA GLY A 62 3.02 11.27 5.75
C GLY A 62 3.01 12.80 5.71
N GLU A 63 3.70 13.40 4.74
CA GLU A 63 3.81 14.88 4.62
C GLU A 63 2.45 15.56 4.65
N THR A 64 1.49 15.13 3.82
CA THR A 64 0.14 15.71 3.79
C THR A 64 -0.56 15.69 5.16
N LYS A 65 -0.43 14.59 5.91
CA LYS A 65 -1.02 14.47 7.25
C LYS A 65 -0.27 15.31 8.27
N PHE A 66 1.05 15.38 8.16
CA PHE A 66 1.85 16.25 9.01
C PHE A 66 1.47 17.71 8.81
N ASP A 67 1.39 18.16 7.55
CA ASP A 67 1.05 19.55 7.23
C ASP A 67 -0.40 19.88 7.66
N SER A 68 -1.30 18.89 7.68
CA SER A 68 -2.69 19.09 8.08
C SER A 68 -2.91 19.08 9.60
N TYR A 69 -2.13 18.28 10.34
CA TYR A 69 -2.41 17.97 11.75
C TYR A 69 -1.15 17.91 12.64
N GLY A 70 0.00 17.57 12.07
CA GLY A 70 1.22 17.18 12.78
C GLY A 70 1.78 18.26 13.69
N GLU A 71 1.72 19.53 13.30
CA GLU A 71 2.23 20.64 14.11
C GLU A 71 1.58 20.69 15.50
N THR A 72 0.26 20.50 15.59
CA THR A 72 -0.45 20.46 16.87
C THR A 72 0.05 19.34 17.78
N PHE A 73 0.37 18.16 17.22
CA PHE A 73 0.89 17.04 18.00
C PHE A 73 2.34 17.28 18.43
N ILE A 74 3.18 17.82 17.55
CA ILE A 74 4.57 18.17 17.88
C ILE A 74 4.62 19.16 19.03
N SER A 75 3.84 20.24 18.96
CA SER A 75 3.78 21.25 20.03
C SER A 75 3.36 20.65 21.37
N ALA A 76 2.35 19.77 21.38
CA ALA A 76 1.91 19.09 22.60
C ALA A 76 2.97 18.15 23.18
N ILE A 77 3.72 17.46 22.32
CA ILE A 77 4.82 16.58 22.74
C ILE A 77 5.99 17.40 23.28
N GLU A 78 6.34 18.50 22.63
CA GLU A 78 7.41 19.40 23.05
C GLU A 78 7.11 20.01 24.43
N GLU A 79 5.87 20.47 24.66
CA GLU A 79 5.42 20.95 25.96
C GLU A 79 5.52 19.87 27.03
N TYR A 80 5.09 18.64 26.70
CA TYR A 80 5.15 17.51 27.61
C TYR A 80 6.60 17.12 27.96
N VAL A 81 7.51 17.12 26.99
CA VAL A 81 8.95 16.86 27.22
C VAL A 81 9.56 17.95 28.11
N LYS A 82 9.26 19.23 27.83
CA LYS A 82 9.73 20.37 28.65
C LYS A 82 9.25 20.32 30.09
N SER A 83 8.13 19.65 30.37
CA SER A 83 7.63 19.48 31.75
C SER A 83 8.54 18.65 32.66
N GLY A 84 9.55 17.96 32.10
CA GLY A 84 10.55 17.21 32.88
C GLY A 84 10.03 15.91 33.48
N LYS A 85 8.83 15.46 33.09
CA LYS A 85 8.23 14.20 33.56
C LYS A 85 8.97 12.95 33.09
N ILE A 86 9.81 13.07 32.07
CA ILE A 86 10.57 11.98 31.49
C ILE A 86 12.05 12.34 31.55
N PRO A 87 12.90 11.44 32.08
CA PRO A 87 14.35 11.61 32.03
C PRO A 87 14.85 11.79 30.59
N GLU A 88 15.73 12.78 30.38
CA GLU A 88 16.32 13.10 29.07
C GLU A 88 17.06 11.91 28.43
N GLU A 89 17.64 11.03 29.26
CA GLU A 89 18.28 9.78 28.84
C GLU A 89 17.30 8.84 28.11
N ILE A 90 16.04 8.78 28.56
CA ILE A 90 15.02 7.92 27.97
C ILE A 90 14.57 8.51 26.64
N ILE A 91 14.39 9.83 26.56
CA ILE A 91 14.01 10.52 25.33
C ILE A 91 15.09 10.31 24.27
N THR A 92 16.36 10.56 24.63
CA THR A 92 17.51 10.39 23.73
C THR A 92 17.57 8.97 23.20
N LYS A 93 17.54 7.96 24.08
CA LYS A 93 17.57 6.55 23.70
C LYS A 93 16.43 6.19 22.74
N ARG A 94 15.21 6.63 23.02
CA ARG A 94 14.05 6.30 22.17
C ARG A 94 14.11 7.01 20.81
N LYS A 95 14.64 8.24 20.74
CA LYS A 95 14.88 8.92 19.46
C LYS A 95 15.95 8.22 18.62
N GLU A 96 17.00 7.68 19.26
CA GLU A 96 17.98 6.81 18.58
C GLU A 96 17.32 5.53 18.07
N GLU A 97 16.54 4.84 18.91
CA GLU A 97 15.75 3.67 18.50
C GLU A 97 14.82 3.97 17.32
N LEU A 98 14.19 5.15 17.27
CA LEU A 98 13.37 5.59 16.15
C LEU A 98 14.20 5.70 14.88
N LYS A 99 15.34 6.39 14.92
CA LYS A 99 16.25 6.51 13.77
C LYS A 99 16.77 5.16 13.29
N GLU A 100 17.11 4.26 14.22
CA GLU A 100 17.55 2.91 13.90
C GLU A 100 16.44 2.03 13.30
N SER A 101 15.19 2.21 13.76
CA SER A 101 14.04 1.50 13.20
C SER A 101 13.72 1.91 11.76
N VAL A 102 14.33 2.99 11.28
CA VAL A 102 14.24 3.50 9.92
C VAL A 102 15.53 3.23 9.12
N LYS A 103 16.48 2.43 9.66
CA LYS A 103 17.57 1.86 8.84
C LYS A 103 16.92 1.28 7.58
N PRO A 104 17.41 1.66 6.38
CA PRO A 104 16.65 1.48 5.16
C PRO A 104 16.51 0.00 4.87
N ASP A 105 15.32 -0.54 5.13
CA ASP A 105 14.90 -1.77 4.49
C ASP A 105 14.64 -1.44 3.01
N LYS A 106 15.74 -1.47 2.25
CA LYS A 106 15.88 -1.15 0.82
C LYS A 106 15.62 0.32 0.46
N PRO A 107 16.33 0.87 -0.56
CA PRO A 107 16.04 2.22 -1.06
C PRO A 107 14.55 2.34 -1.37
N LYS A 108 13.93 3.47 -1.00
CA LYS A 108 12.59 3.84 -1.46
C LYS A 108 12.65 4.04 -2.97
N VAL A 109 12.73 2.96 -3.75
CA VAL A 109 12.54 2.99 -5.19
C VAL A 109 11.19 3.68 -5.39
N ASN A 110 11.21 4.80 -6.11
CA ASN A 110 10.01 5.56 -6.39
C ASN A 110 8.94 4.58 -6.90
N VAL A 111 7.72 4.63 -6.37
CA VAL A 111 6.66 3.68 -6.76
C VAL A 111 6.49 3.64 -8.28
N LYS A 112 6.68 4.79 -8.96
CA LYS A 112 6.72 4.88 -10.43
C LYS A 112 7.87 4.09 -11.03
N GLU A 113 9.08 4.27 -10.51
CA GLU A 113 10.30 3.58 -10.97
C GLU A 113 10.21 2.06 -10.75
N ARG A 114 9.72 1.61 -9.59
CA ARG A 114 9.50 0.19 -9.30
C ARG A 114 8.45 -0.41 -10.24
N THR A 115 7.41 0.35 -10.56
CA THR A 115 6.37 -0.07 -11.51
C THR A 115 6.92 -0.16 -12.92
N ALA A 116 7.74 0.81 -13.34
CA ALA A 116 8.39 0.82 -14.65
C ALA A 116 9.35 -0.37 -14.80
N MET A 117 10.18 -0.63 -13.79
CA MET A 117 11.11 -1.77 -13.76
C MET A 117 10.36 -3.11 -13.87
N ARG A 118 9.29 -3.29 -13.08
CA ARG A 118 8.48 -4.51 -13.14
C ARG A 118 7.79 -4.67 -14.49
N LYS A 119 7.23 -3.59 -15.05
CA LYS A 119 6.61 -3.59 -16.39
C LYS A 119 7.62 -3.99 -17.47
N ALA A 120 8.83 -3.43 -17.44
CA ALA A 120 9.91 -3.77 -18.36
C ALA A 120 10.32 -5.25 -18.25
N ARG A 121 10.49 -5.75 -17.03
CA ARG A 121 10.85 -7.15 -16.78
C ARG A 121 9.72 -8.11 -17.20
N THR A 122 8.47 -7.76 -16.95
CA THR A 122 7.31 -8.50 -17.47
C THR A 122 7.34 -8.56 -19.00
N LYS A 123 7.63 -7.45 -19.70
CA LYS A 123 7.76 -7.43 -21.17
C LYS A 123 8.84 -8.40 -21.65
N GLU A 124 10.01 -8.38 -21.02
CA GLU A 124 11.13 -9.27 -21.35
C GLU A 124 10.74 -10.75 -21.25
N LEU A 125 10.05 -11.13 -20.17
CA LEU A 125 9.64 -12.52 -19.95
C LEU A 125 8.49 -12.95 -20.89
N ILE A 126 7.62 -12.02 -21.30
CA ILE A 126 6.63 -12.27 -22.35
C ILE A 126 7.31 -12.56 -23.69
N LEU A 127 8.34 -11.79 -24.05
CA LEU A 127 9.11 -12.02 -25.28
C LEU A 127 9.84 -13.38 -25.26
N GLN A 128 10.13 -13.92 -24.08
CA GLN A 128 10.65 -15.28 -23.88
C GLN A 128 9.56 -16.36 -23.90
N LYS A 129 8.30 -15.99 -24.14
CA LYS A 129 7.13 -16.87 -24.15
C LYS A 129 6.86 -17.61 -22.83
N LYS A 130 7.24 -17.01 -21.70
CA LYS A 130 6.91 -17.57 -20.38
C LYS A 130 5.43 -17.43 -20.03
N SER A 131 4.90 -18.39 -19.29
CA SER A 131 3.52 -18.35 -18.78
C SER A 131 3.34 -17.26 -17.73
N ILE A 132 2.09 -16.87 -17.44
CA ILE A 132 1.81 -15.88 -16.40
C ILE A 132 2.31 -16.37 -15.03
N GLU A 133 2.17 -17.65 -14.75
CA GLU A 133 2.57 -18.31 -13.51
C GLU A 133 4.09 -18.25 -13.35
N GLU A 134 4.83 -18.57 -14.41
CA GLU A 134 6.29 -18.48 -14.42
C GLU A 134 6.76 -17.04 -14.21
N ILE A 135 6.14 -16.07 -14.91
CA ILE A 135 6.45 -14.64 -14.75
C ILE A 135 6.15 -14.18 -13.33
N ALA A 136 5.03 -14.61 -12.76
CA ALA A 136 4.63 -14.28 -11.40
C ALA A 136 5.64 -14.83 -10.38
N MET A 137 6.09 -16.07 -10.56
CA MET A 137 7.13 -16.69 -9.72
C MET A 137 8.47 -15.95 -9.84
N ASP A 138 8.96 -15.71 -11.06
CA ASP A 138 10.24 -15.03 -11.32
C ASP A 138 10.31 -13.63 -10.70
N LEU A 139 9.18 -12.92 -10.65
CA LEU A 139 9.09 -11.56 -10.13
C LEU A 139 8.63 -11.49 -8.67
N ALA A 140 8.33 -12.63 -8.05
CA ALA A 140 7.70 -12.74 -6.74
C ALA A 140 6.44 -11.87 -6.63
N LEU A 141 5.54 -12.00 -7.62
CA LEU A 141 4.26 -11.31 -7.74
C LEU A 141 3.10 -12.30 -7.84
N THR A 142 1.87 -11.79 -7.83
CA THR A 142 0.69 -12.62 -8.10
C THR A 142 0.38 -12.65 -9.61
N PRO A 143 -0.21 -13.74 -10.13
CA PRO A 143 -0.67 -13.83 -11.53
C PRO A 143 -1.50 -12.62 -11.97
N ASN A 144 -2.47 -12.20 -11.15
CA ASN A 144 -3.29 -11.03 -11.45
C ASN A 144 -2.49 -9.70 -11.52
N THR A 145 -1.38 -9.59 -10.78
CA THR A 145 -0.48 -8.43 -10.92
C THR A 145 0.22 -8.44 -12.28
N ILE A 146 0.62 -9.62 -12.77
CA ILE A 146 1.20 -9.78 -14.12
C ILE A 146 0.17 -9.44 -15.19
N VAL A 147 -1.07 -9.91 -15.07
CA VAL A 147 -2.18 -9.55 -15.97
C VAL A 147 -2.38 -8.04 -16.05
N ASN A 148 -2.34 -7.33 -14.92
CA ASN A 148 -2.40 -5.87 -14.90
C ASN A 148 -1.22 -5.21 -15.64
N TYR A 149 -0.02 -5.78 -15.54
CA TYR A 149 1.14 -5.30 -16.30
C TYR A 149 0.99 -5.58 -17.80
N ILE A 150 0.46 -6.75 -18.19
CA ILE A 150 0.14 -7.10 -19.58
C ILE A 150 -0.83 -6.07 -20.17
N GLY A 151 -1.92 -5.76 -19.49
CA GLY A 151 -2.88 -4.76 -20.00
C GLY A 151 -2.26 -3.37 -20.19
N ARG A 152 -1.38 -2.95 -19.28
CA ARG A 152 -0.61 -1.70 -19.45
C ARG A 152 0.41 -1.79 -20.59
N LEU A 153 0.99 -2.97 -20.85
CA LEU A 153 1.95 -3.16 -21.94
C LEU A 153 1.24 -3.11 -23.29
N LEU A 154 0.08 -3.75 -23.41
CA LEU A 154 -0.74 -3.72 -24.63
C LEU A 154 -1.29 -2.32 -24.91
N ALA A 155 -1.63 -1.54 -23.88
CA ALA A 155 -2.01 -0.14 -24.03
C ALA A 155 -0.87 0.74 -24.56
N ASP A 156 0.39 0.44 -24.22
CA ASP A 156 1.56 1.16 -24.73
C ASP A 156 2.00 0.64 -26.11
N ASP A 157 1.84 -0.66 -26.36
CA ASP A 157 2.36 -1.39 -27.52
C ASP A 157 1.39 -2.53 -27.87
N SER A 158 0.45 -2.24 -28.75
CA SER A 158 -0.57 -3.19 -29.21
C SER A 158 -0.01 -4.32 -30.08
N SER A 159 1.25 -4.23 -30.52
CA SER A 159 1.91 -5.25 -31.35
C SER A 159 2.54 -6.39 -30.54
N LEU A 160 2.57 -6.28 -29.21
CA LEU A 160 3.14 -7.29 -28.32
C LEU A 160 2.37 -8.61 -28.44
N ASP A 161 3.06 -9.67 -28.89
CA ASP A 161 2.47 -11.00 -29.03
C ASP A 161 2.24 -11.65 -27.67
N VAL A 162 0.96 -11.80 -27.32
CA VAL A 162 0.48 -12.49 -26.11
C VAL A 162 -0.46 -13.65 -26.45
N ASN A 163 -0.52 -14.07 -27.72
CA ASN A 163 -1.45 -15.12 -28.16
C ASN A 163 -1.15 -16.47 -27.49
N TYR A 164 0.12 -16.78 -27.26
CA TYR A 164 0.51 -18.00 -26.57
C TYR A 164 -0.04 -18.07 -25.13
N ILE A 165 -0.23 -16.92 -24.46
CA ILE A 165 -0.84 -16.83 -23.13
C ILE A 165 -2.35 -17.02 -23.24
N LYS A 166 -2.98 -16.48 -24.28
CA LYS A 166 -4.40 -16.70 -24.55
C LYS A 166 -4.71 -18.18 -24.71
N GLU A 167 -3.84 -18.92 -25.39
CA GLU A 167 -4.00 -20.36 -25.64
C GLU A 167 -3.87 -21.20 -24.37
N SER A 168 -3.22 -20.71 -23.31
CA SER A 168 -3.12 -21.42 -22.03
C SER A 168 -4.32 -21.22 -21.11
N VAL A 169 -5.26 -20.32 -21.44
CA VAL A 169 -6.43 -20.04 -20.60
C VAL A 169 -7.46 -21.16 -20.71
N GLN A 170 -7.66 -21.88 -19.61
CA GLN A 170 -8.71 -22.89 -19.54
C GLN A 170 -10.09 -22.21 -19.58
N GLY A 171 -11.00 -22.73 -20.43
CA GLY A 171 -12.36 -22.18 -20.55
C GLY A 171 -12.42 -20.80 -21.22
N TYR A 172 -11.41 -20.39 -21.99
CA TYR A 172 -11.35 -19.09 -22.67
C TYR A 172 -12.66 -18.72 -23.39
N THR A 173 -13.24 -19.66 -24.14
CA THR A 173 -14.48 -19.43 -24.89
C THR A 173 -15.67 -19.14 -23.99
N ASP A 174 -15.75 -19.79 -22.83
CA ASP A 174 -16.84 -19.60 -21.89
C ASP A 174 -16.71 -18.26 -21.16
N ILE A 175 -15.47 -17.87 -20.84
CA ILE A 175 -15.17 -16.54 -20.28
C ILE A 175 -15.57 -15.44 -21.28
N VAL A 176 -15.23 -15.59 -22.57
CA VAL A 176 -15.62 -14.63 -23.61
C VAL A 176 -17.14 -14.51 -23.72
N ARG A 177 -17.87 -15.63 -23.78
CA ARG A 177 -19.34 -15.64 -23.85
C ARG A 177 -19.97 -14.94 -22.65
N ALA A 178 -19.45 -15.18 -21.45
CA ALA A 178 -19.91 -14.49 -20.25
C ALA A 178 -19.69 -12.97 -20.34
N PHE A 179 -18.55 -12.52 -20.88
CA PHE A 179 -18.29 -11.10 -21.13
C PHE A 179 -19.21 -10.50 -22.20
N GLU A 180 -19.53 -11.23 -23.27
CA GLU A 180 -20.49 -10.78 -24.29
C GLU A 180 -21.89 -10.56 -23.71
N LYS A 181 -22.29 -11.40 -22.74
CA LYS A 181 -23.60 -11.34 -22.09
C LYS A 181 -23.71 -10.26 -21.02
N HIS A 182 -22.67 -10.09 -20.20
CA HIS A 182 -22.72 -9.22 -19.01
C HIS A 182 -21.93 -7.91 -19.16
N GLY A 183 -21.17 -7.75 -20.25
CA GLY A 183 -20.30 -6.60 -20.49
C GLY A 183 -18.97 -6.68 -19.72
N THR A 184 -18.03 -5.80 -20.06
CA THR A 184 -16.65 -5.82 -19.55
C THR A 184 -16.44 -4.96 -18.30
N GLU A 185 -17.47 -4.26 -17.81
CA GLU A 185 -17.33 -3.34 -16.66
C GLU A 185 -16.94 -4.07 -15.38
N LYS A 186 -17.64 -5.16 -15.04
CA LYS A 186 -17.50 -5.89 -13.78
C LYS A 186 -17.15 -7.35 -14.01
N ILE A 187 -16.14 -7.84 -13.28
CA ILE A 187 -15.75 -9.27 -13.29
C ILE A 187 -16.71 -10.12 -12.44
N GLY A 188 -17.35 -9.54 -11.42
CA GLY A 188 -18.22 -10.27 -10.49
C GLY A 188 -19.33 -11.08 -11.17
N PRO A 189 -20.13 -10.51 -12.09
CA PRO A 189 -21.14 -11.25 -12.84
C PRO A 189 -20.57 -12.40 -13.67
N ILE A 190 -19.40 -12.21 -14.28
CA ILE A 190 -18.69 -13.22 -15.08
C ILE A 190 -18.30 -14.40 -14.20
N TYR A 191 -17.68 -14.10 -13.06
CA TYR A 191 -17.26 -15.10 -12.08
C TYR A 191 -18.45 -15.92 -11.56
N ALA A 192 -19.59 -15.27 -11.31
CA ALA A 192 -20.81 -15.93 -10.87
C ALA A 192 -21.40 -16.86 -11.94
N GLU A 193 -21.43 -16.44 -13.22
CA GLU A 193 -21.91 -17.28 -14.32
C GLU A 193 -21.02 -18.51 -14.56
N LEU A 194 -19.71 -18.35 -14.44
CA LEU A 194 -18.76 -19.44 -14.61
C LEU A 194 -18.75 -20.43 -13.43
N GLY A 195 -19.48 -20.14 -12.35
CA GLY A 195 -19.61 -21.05 -11.20
C GLY A 195 -18.30 -21.39 -10.50
N GLY A 196 -17.28 -20.52 -10.61
CA GLY A 196 -15.94 -20.78 -10.08
C GLY A 196 -15.08 -21.75 -10.89
N ASN A 197 -15.49 -22.13 -12.11
CA ASN A 197 -14.72 -23.03 -12.99
C ASN A 197 -13.56 -22.35 -13.73
N ALA A 198 -13.32 -21.05 -13.49
CA ALA A 198 -12.23 -20.30 -14.08
C ALA A 198 -11.51 -19.49 -12.99
N GLU A 199 -10.19 -19.39 -13.08
CA GLU A 199 -9.42 -18.58 -12.16
C GLU A 199 -9.70 -17.09 -12.36
N TYR A 200 -9.63 -16.32 -11.28
CA TYR A 200 -9.83 -14.87 -11.37
C TYR A 200 -8.80 -14.20 -12.29
N ALA A 201 -7.55 -14.69 -12.29
CA ALA A 201 -6.49 -14.19 -13.15
C ALA A 201 -6.81 -14.41 -14.64
N ASP A 202 -7.37 -15.58 -14.98
CA ASP A 202 -7.81 -15.90 -16.34
C ASP A 202 -8.93 -14.98 -16.81
N ILE A 203 -9.95 -14.78 -15.96
CA ILE A 203 -11.07 -13.88 -16.29
C ILE A 203 -10.55 -12.44 -16.50
N SER A 204 -9.63 -12.01 -15.65
CA SER A 204 -8.97 -10.71 -15.74
C SER A 204 -8.14 -10.58 -17.03
N LEU A 205 -7.42 -11.63 -17.42
CA LEU A 205 -6.65 -11.67 -18.66
C LEU A 205 -7.55 -11.59 -19.89
N VAL A 206 -8.62 -12.38 -19.96
CA VAL A 206 -9.56 -12.33 -21.08
C VAL A 206 -10.17 -10.94 -21.21
N LYS A 207 -10.54 -10.30 -20.09
CA LYS A 207 -10.98 -8.89 -20.10
C LYS A 207 -9.95 -7.96 -20.72
N VAL A 208 -8.69 -8.06 -20.30
CA VAL A 208 -7.59 -7.26 -20.84
C VAL A 208 -7.45 -7.46 -22.36
N LEU A 209 -7.47 -8.71 -22.81
CA LEU A 209 -7.35 -9.05 -24.23
C LEU A 209 -8.54 -8.54 -25.06
N LEU A 210 -9.76 -8.55 -24.51
CA LEU A 210 -10.94 -7.99 -25.18
C LEU A 210 -10.86 -6.47 -25.32
N LEU A 211 -10.30 -5.78 -24.33
CA LEU A 211 -10.18 -4.31 -24.33
C LEU A 211 -8.97 -3.79 -25.12
N SER A 212 -8.00 -4.65 -25.43
CA SER A 212 -6.77 -4.29 -26.15
C SER A 212 -6.85 -4.51 -27.67
N LYS A 213 -8.02 -4.90 -28.18
CA LYS A 213 -8.29 -5.09 -29.61
C LYS A 213 -8.65 -3.81 -30.33
#